data_AF-A0A7J6SC40-F1
#
_entry.id   AF-A0A7J6SC40-F1
#
_cell.length_a   1.000
_cell.length_b   1.000
_cell.length_c   1.000
_cell.angle_alpha   90.00
_cell.angle_beta   90.00
_cell.angle_gamma   90.00
#
_symmetry.space_group_name_H-M   'P 1'
#
loop_
_entity.id
_entity.type
_entity.pdbx_description
1 polymer ?
#
loop_
_entity_poly.entity_id
_entity_poly.type
_entity_poly.pdbx_seq_one_letter_code
_entity_poly.pdbx_strand_id
1 'polypeptide(L)'
;KASMLQYTRLARALVAIMRAEFKCLAFSYVDDYFFLCDKDQAALCYQIFIRLNELLGFEVKREKSLEPSAEGKLLGILVKIDDDSITLDICPDRAKRLTKTIDDHLQSASITPTQASKLAGKLSFAATSFHSRCGRAFLRALYHRANDTNYGHHGNNNDEALAALRWFRWAITACPRKIVYLDTNTPHVILYTDAEFSYTGDPPTAKSGGIGAVLAIPNHQRVFCLSWSLPADVFDSLEQRQTDIHPLE
;
A
#
# COMPACT_ATOMS: atom_id res chain seq x y z
N LYS A 1 7.02 3.22 -24.56
CA LYS A 1 6.04 2.20 -24.14
C LYS A 1 6.17 0.88 -24.92
N ALA A 2 6.27 0.90 -26.26
CA ALA A 2 6.45 -0.33 -27.06
C ALA A 2 7.74 -1.14 -26.74
N SER A 3 8.86 -0.46 -26.47
CA SER A 3 10.13 -1.12 -26.12
C SER A 3 10.08 -1.90 -24.79
N MET A 4 9.44 -1.35 -23.76
CA MET A 4 9.26 -2.03 -22.47
C MET A 4 8.31 -3.24 -22.58
N LEU A 5 7.29 -3.12 -23.44
CA LEU A 5 6.38 -4.22 -23.72
C LEU A 5 7.08 -5.37 -24.44
N GLN A 6 8.00 -5.07 -25.36
CA GLN A 6 8.83 -6.07 -26.02
C GLN A 6 9.83 -6.71 -25.04
N TYR A 7 10.51 -5.91 -24.20
CA TYR A 7 11.44 -6.40 -23.19
C TYR A 7 10.77 -7.37 -22.20
N THR A 8 9.57 -7.02 -21.72
CA THR A 8 8.82 -7.85 -20.76
C THR A 8 8.26 -9.14 -21.35
N ARG A 9 8.21 -9.32 -22.69
CA ARG A 9 7.77 -10.59 -23.30
C ARG A 9 8.66 -11.75 -22.88
N LEU A 10 9.97 -11.52 -22.85
CA LEU A 10 10.93 -12.52 -22.39
C LEU A 10 10.69 -12.89 -20.93
N ALA A 11 10.59 -11.89 -20.05
CA ALA A 11 10.34 -12.11 -18.63
C ALA A 11 9.03 -12.89 -18.42
N ARG A 12 7.99 -12.58 -19.20
CA ARG A 12 6.71 -13.31 -19.18
C ARG A 12 6.86 -14.75 -19.68
N ALA A 13 7.66 -15.00 -20.72
CA ALA A 13 7.92 -16.34 -21.22
C ALA A 13 8.65 -17.21 -20.18
N LEU A 14 9.68 -16.65 -19.53
CA LEU A 14 10.37 -17.29 -18.41
C LEU A 14 9.42 -17.63 -17.27
N VAL A 15 8.62 -16.66 -16.82
CA VAL A 15 7.59 -16.87 -15.78
C VAL A 15 6.57 -17.94 -16.21
N ALA A 16 6.17 -17.96 -17.48
CA ALA A 16 5.23 -18.96 -18.00
C ALA A 16 5.83 -20.37 -17.98
N ILE A 17 7.09 -20.54 -18.39
CA ILE A 17 7.80 -21.83 -18.31
C ILE A 17 7.92 -22.28 -16.85
N MET A 18 8.32 -21.39 -15.94
CA MET A 18 8.44 -21.70 -14.51
C MET A 18 7.12 -22.17 -13.90
N ARG A 19 5.99 -21.58 -14.31
CA ARG A 19 4.65 -21.99 -13.85
C ARG A 19 4.16 -23.28 -14.52
N ALA A 20 4.35 -23.40 -15.83
CA ALA A 20 3.80 -24.49 -16.63
C ALA A 20 4.55 -25.81 -16.39
N GLU A 21 5.88 -25.77 -16.47
CA GLU A 21 6.73 -26.97 -16.42
C GLU A 21 7.14 -27.32 -14.99
N PHE A 22 7.46 -26.30 -14.18
CA PHE A 22 8.04 -26.50 -12.85
C PHE A 22 7.05 -26.24 -11.70
N LYS A 23 5.80 -25.89 -12.01
CA LYS A 23 4.70 -25.62 -11.04
C LYS A 23 5.08 -24.63 -9.94
N CYS A 24 6.03 -23.74 -10.22
CA CYS A 24 6.47 -22.71 -9.28
C CYS A 24 5.57 -21.47 -9.41
N LEU A 25 5.20 -20.86 -8.27
CA LEU A 25 4.54 -19.56 -8.29
C LEU A 25 5.57 -18.48 -8.60
N ALA A 26 5.82 -18.28 -9.89
CA ALA A 26 6.77 -17.29 -10.39
C ALA A 26 6.07 -15.99 -10.78
N PHE A 27 6.71 -14.83 -10.64
CA PHE A 27 6.27 -13.57 -11.24
C PHE A 27 7.47 -12.66 -11.48
N SER A 28 7.28 -11.62 -12.30
CA SER A 28 8.34 -10.65 -12.60
C SER A 28 7.83 -9.23 -12.54
N TYR A 29 8.72 -8.32 -12.18
CA TYR A 29 8.52 -6.88 -12.29
C TYR A 29 9.69 -6.28 -13.05
N VAL A 30 9.46 -6.00 -14.34
CA VAL A 30 10.51 -5.56 -15.28
C VAL A 30 11.64 -6.60 -15.36
N ASP A 31 12.79 -6.34 -14.73
CA ASP A 31 13.98 -7.18 -14.70
C ASP A 31 14.13 -8.01 -13.41
N ASP A 32 13.29 -7.73 -12.39
CA ASP A 32 13.27 -8.50 -11.15
C ASP A 32 12.36 -9.73 -11.29
N TYR A 33 12.86 -10.89 -10.88
CA TYR A 33 12.13 -12.16 -10.85
C TYR A 33 11.93 -12.63 -9.42
N PHE A 34 10.74 -13.16 -9.14
CA PHE A 34 10.35 -13.63 -7.83
C PHE A 34 9.69 -14.99 -7.93
N PHE A 35 9.97 -15.85 -6.95
CA PHE A 35 9.50 -17.22 -6.88
C PHE A 35 9.00 -17.50 -5.49
N LEU A 36 7.83 -18.13 -5.40
CA LEU A 36 7.36 -18.76 -4.18
C LEU A 36 7.24 -20.26 -4.44
N CYS A 37 7.86 -21.02 -3.54
CA CYS A 37 7.94 -22.47 -3.59
C CYS A 37 8.09 -23.00 -2.17
N ASP A 38 7.87 -24.31 -2.04
CA ASP A 38 8.11 -25.00 -0.79
C ASP A 38 9.59 -24.88 -0.36
N LYS A 39 9.83 -24.76 0.94
CA LYS A 39 11.18 -24.59 1.52
C LYS A 39 12.15 -25.68 1.06
N ASP A 40 11.69 -26.93 0.98
CA ASP A 40 12.53 -28.07 0.62
C ASP A 40 12.88 -28.07 -0.88
N GLN A 41 12.08 -27.37 -1.70
CA GLN A 41 12.28 -27.25 -3.14
C GLN A 41 12.97 -25.94 -3.55
N ALA A 42 13.15 -25.00 -2.63
CA ALA A 42 13.54 -23.64 -2.95
C ALA A 42 14.92 -23.57 -3.62
N ALA A 43 15.88 -24.36 -3.14
CA ALA A 43 17.20 -24.47 -3.75
C ALA A 43 17.16 -25.04 -5.18
N LEU A 44 16.30 -26.05 -5.41
CA LEU A 44 16.12 -26.65 -6.73
C LEU A 44 15.45 -25.68 -7.71
N CYS A 45 14.37 -25.01 -7.29
CA CYS A 45 13.69 -24.00 -8.11
C CYS A 45 14.65 -22.87 -8.52
N TYR A 46 15.51 -22.44 -7.60
CA TYR A 46 16.55 -21.46 -7.89
C TYR A 46 17.55 -21.96 -8.95
N GLN A 47 18.07 -23.17 -8.80
CA GLN A 47 18.98 -23.77 -9.79
C GLN A 47 18.33 -23.93 -11.17
N ILE A 48 17.05 -24.35 -11.22
CA ILE A 48 16.27 -24.43 -12.46
C ILE A 48 16.20 -23.06 -13.13
N PHE A 49 15.90 -22.01 -12.38
CA PHE A 49 15.82 -20.65 -12.94
C PHE A 49 17.17 -20.19 -13.51
N ILE A 50 18.27 -20.40 -12.77
CA ILE A 50 19.62 -20.07 -13.27
C ILE A 50 19.90 -20.85 -14.56
N ARG A 51 19.64 -22.16 -14.57
CA ARG A 51 19.92 -23.01 -15.73
C ARG A 51 19.06 -22.65 -16.94
N LEU A 52 17.80 -22.29 -16.73
CA LEU A 52 16.90 -21.86 -17.80
C LEU A 52 17.39 -20.55 -18.44
N ASN A 53 17.87 -19.60 -17.64
CA ASN A 53 18.45 -18.37 -18.17
C ASN A 53 19.74 -18.65 -18.95
N GLU A 54 20.63 -19.50 -18.44
CA GLU A 54 21.85 -19.91 -19.13
C GLU A 54 21.55 -20.57 -20.49
N LEU A 55 20.56 -21.47 -20.54
CA LEU A 55 20.13 -22.15 -21.77
C LEU A 55 19.56 -21.19 -22.82
N LEU A 56 18.92 -20.11 -22.37
CA LEU A 56 18.39 -19.07 -23.24
C LEU A 56 19.44 -17.99 -23.60
N GLY A 57 20.68 -18.14 -23.13
CA GLY A 57 21.78 -17.22 -23.41
C GLY A 57 21.79 -15.96 -22.53
N PHE A 58 21.04 -15.93 -21.43
CA PHE A 58 21.06 -14.83 -20.47
C PHE A 58 22.09 -15.05 -19.37
N GLU A 59 22.79 -13.97 -19.01
CA GLU A 59 23.71 -13.96 -17.89
C GLU A 59 23.00 -13.46 -16.64
N VAL A 60 22.79 -14.36 -15.67
CA VAL A 60 22.26 -13.99 -14.36
C VAL A 60 23.40 -13.48 -13.49
N LYS A 61 23.29 -12.23 -13.02
CA LYS A 61 24.23 -11.64 -12.07
C LYS A 61 24.10 -12.29 -10.70
N ARG A 62 24.82 -13.39 -10.47
CA ARG A 62 24.77 -14.19 -9.24
C ARG A 62 25.01 -13.36 -7.98
N GLU A 63 25.87 -12.34 -8.06
CA GLU A 63 26.17 -11.42 -6.95
C GLU A 63 24.96 -10.58 -6.48
N LYS A 64 23.99 -10.35 -7.38
CA LYS A 64 22.74 -9.64 -7.06
C LYS A 64 21.59 -10.60 -6.78
N SER A 65 21.81 -11.88 -7.03
CA SER A 65 20.81 -12.90 -6.85
C SER A 65 20.74 -13.24 -5.36
N LEU A 66 19.54 -13.20 -4.80
CA LEU A 66 19.32 -13.59 -3.42
C LEU A 66 19.12 -15.10 -3.39
N GLU A 67 19.85 -15.78 -2.51
CA GLU A 67 19.57 -17.19 -2.23
C GLU A 67 18.14 -17.34 -1.68
N PRO A 68 17.51 -18.51 -1.91
CA PRO A 68 16.18 -18.75 -1.39
C PRO A 68 16.10 -18.54 0.12
N SER A 69 15.11 -17.77 0.54
CA SER A 69 14.95 -17.34 1.92
C SER A 69 13.47 -17.16 2.23
N ALA A 70 13.09 -17.40 3.49
CA ALA A 70 11.76 -17.08 4.02
C ALA A 70 11.51 -15.57 4.09
N GLU A 71 12.57 -14.77 4.00
CA GLU A 71 12.53 -13.31 4.00
C GLU A 71 13.20 -12.76 2.73
N GLY A 72 12.51 -11.87 2.02
CA GLY A 72 12.99 -11.26 0.79
C GLY A 72 12.53 -9.82 0.61
N LYS A 73 13.31 -9.04 -0.14
CA LYS A 73 12.95 -7.66 -0.51
C LYS A 73 12.21 -7.66 -1.84
N LEU A 74 10.97 -7.16 -1.84
CA LEU A 74 10.13 -7.00 -3.02
C LEU A 74 9.84 -5.52 -3.27
N LEU A 75 10.47 -4.92 -4.28
CA LEU A 75 10.23 -3.51 -4.68
C LEU A 75 10.35 -2.50 -3.52
N GLY A 76 11.20 -2.80 -2.53
CA GLY A 76 11.40 -1.98 -1.33
C GLY A 76 10.41 -2.22 -0.19
N ILE A 77 9.61 -3.28 -0.26
CA ILE A 77 8.87 -3.90 0.85
C ILE A 77 9.64 -5.14 1.29
N LEU A 78 9.76 -5.36 2.59
CA LEU A 78 10.23 -6.60 3.17
C LEU A 78 9.05 -7.57 3.25
N VAL A 79 9.21 -8.75 2.68
CA VAL A 79 8.23 -9.81 2.69
C VAL A 79 8.80 -10.97 3.49
N LYS A 80 8.13 -11.33 4.57
CA LYS A 80 8.43 -12.53 5.36
C LYS A 80 7.29 -13.53 5.19
N ILE A 81 7.64 -14.76 4.88
CA ILE A 81 6.70 -15.86 4.65
C ILE A 81 6.97 -16.91 5.72
N ASP A 82 5.94 -17.19 6.49
CA ASP A 82 5.88 -18.26 7.48
C ASP A 82 4.81 -19.28 7.03
N ASP A 83 4.69 -20.41 7.73
CA ASP A 83 3.82 -21.52 7.33
C ASP A 83 2.33 -21.12 7.23
N ASP A 84 1.89 -20.18 8.08
CA ASP A 84 0.49 -19.77 8.22
C ASP A 84 0.24 -18.30 7.85
N SER A 85 1.28 -17.55 7.48
CA SER A 85 1.16 -16.11 7.33
C SER A 85 2.23 -15.47 6.45
N ILE A 86 1.86 -14.34 5.86
CA ILE A 86 2.76 -13.46 5.10
C ILE A 86 2.76 -12.09 5.77
N THR A 87 3.94 -11.66 6.22
CA THR A 87 4.14 -10.33 6.80
C THR A 87 4.79 -9.40 5.79
N LEU A 88 4.22 -8.21 5.62
CA LEU A 88 4.74 -7.13 4.79
C LEU A 88 5.19 -5.98 5.67
N ASP A 89 6.40 -5.47 5.44
CA ASP A 89 6.95 -4.32 6.15
C ASP A 89 7.72 -3.39 5.19
N ILE A 90 7.93 -2.13 5.57
CA ILE A 90 8.79 -1.22 4.80
C ILE A 90 10.24 -1.61 5.05
N CYS A 91 11.05 -1.74 3.98
CA CYS A 91 12.49 -1.94 4.16
C CYS A 91 13.10 -0.82 5.04
N PRO A 92 13.98 -1.13 6.01
CA PRO A 92 14.52 -0.14 6.94
C PRO A 92 15.16 1.09 6.26
N ASP A 93 15.89 0.88 5.16
CA ASP A 93 16.52 1.98 4.41
C ASP A 93 15.49 2.89 3.74
N ARG A 94 14.37 2.32 3.30
CA ARG A 94 13.24 3.08 2.73
C ARG A 94 12.50 3.84 3.84
N ALA A 95 12.28 3.21 4.99
CA ALA A 95 11.67 3.86 6.15
C ALA A 95 12.51 5.06 6.61
N LYS A 96 13.84 4.90 6.73
CA LYS A 96 14.78 5.99 7.07
C LYS A 96 14.73 7.14 6.07
N ARG A 97 14.76 6.85 4.77
CA ARG A 97 14.68 7.87 3.72
C ARG A 97 13.37 8.63 3.74
N LEU A 98 12.24 7.93 3.88
CA LEU A 98 10.92 8.56 3.93
C LEU A 98 10.78 9.43 5.18
N THR A 99 11.18 8.88 6.33
CA THR A 99 11.27 9.59 7.61
C THR A 99 12.02 10.91 7.45
N LYS A 100 13.25 10.86 6.91
CA LYS A 100 14.06 12.06 6.71
C LYS A 100 13.37 13.09 5.82
N THR A 101 12.85 12.65 4.67
CA THR A 101 12.12 13.56 3.76
C THR A 101 10.89 14.18 4.41
N ILE A 102 10.16 13.43 5.24
CA ILE A 102 9.01 13.96 5.97
C ILE A 102 9.46 14.98 7.01
N ASP A 103 10.50 14.67 7.79
CA ASP A 103 11.04 15.56 8.82
C ASP A 103 11.52 16.89 8.21
N ASP A 104 12.18 16.85 7.05
CA ASP A 104 12.61 18.06 6.32
C ASP A 104 11.42 18.98 5.95
N HIS A 105 10.29 18.40 5.53
CA HIS A 105 9.07 19.13 5.19
C HIS A 105 8.33 19.66 6.43
N LEU A 106 8.31 18.88 7.51
CA LEU A 106 7.72 19.31 8.77
C LEU A 106 8.53 20.45 9.41
N GLN A 107 9.87 20.40 9.33
CA GLN A 107 10.75 21.42 9.85
C GLN A 107 10.64 22.73 9.07
N SER A 108 10.54 22.66 7.74
CA SER A 108 10.34 23.84 6.89
C SER A 108 8.90 24.35 6.86
N ALA A 109 7.97 23.62 7.50
CA ALA A 109 6.52 23.88 7.46
C ALA A 109 5.97 24.08 6.04
N SER A 110 6.60 23.45 5.04
CA SER A 110 6.30 23.71 3.64
C SER A 110 6.56 22.49 2.76
N ILE A 111 5.67 22.30 1.80
CA ILE A 111 5.84 21.34 0.70
C ILE A 111 5.25 21.94 -0.56
N THR A 112 6.00 21.86 -1.67
CA THR A 112 5.53 22.32 -2.98
C THR A 112 4.63 21.28 -3.64
N PRO A 113 3.79 21.63 -4.63
CA PRO A 113 2.93 20.67 -5.32
C PRO A 113 3.74 19.52 -5.96
N THR A 114 4.86 19.83 -6.58
CA THR A 114 5.77 18.84 -7.15
C THR A 114 6.36 17.90 -6.10
N GLN A 115 6.73 18.41 -4.93
CA GLN A 115 7.23 17.59 -3.82
C GLN A 115 6.12 16.72 -3.23
N ALA A 116 4.92 17.28 -3.05
CA ALA A 116 3.75 16.56 -2.58
C ALA A 116 3.37 15.42 -3.53
N SER A 117 3.35 15.65 -4.85
CA SER A 117 3.10 14.61 -5.85
C SER A 117 4.09 13.44 -5.73
N LYS A 118 5.39 13.74 -5.69
CA LYS A 118 6.44 12.73 -5.55
C LYS A 118 6.33 11.97 -4.23
N LEU A 119 6.05 12.67 -3.13
CA LEU A 119 5.96 12.06 -1.81
C LEU A 119 4.67 11.24 -1.66
N ALA A 120 3.54 11.69 -2.19
CA ALA A 120 2.28 10.97 -2.24
C ALA A 120 2.45 9.60 -2.93
N GLY A 121 3.13 9.56 -4.08
CA GLY A 121 3.41 8.28 -4.77
C GLY A 121 4.26 7.32 -3.92
N LYS A 122 5.30 7.84 -3.25
CA LYS A 122 6.15 7.02 -2.38
C LYS A 122 5.41 6.50 -1.14
N LEU A 123 4.57 7.34 -0.53
CA LEU A 123 3.78 7.03 0.65
C LEU A 123 2.59 6.12 0.32
N SER A 124 1.97 6.28 -0.84
CA SER A 124 0.94 5.38 -1.36
C SER A 124 1.46 3.95 -1.47
N PHE A 125 2.66 3.79 -2.02
CA PHE A 125 3.31 2.49 -2.06
C PHE A 125 3.70 1.99 -0.66
N ALA A 126 4.26 2.83 0.21
CA ALA A 126 4.61 2.46 1.59
C ALA A 126 3.37 1.96 2.37
N ALA A 127 2.23 2.62 2.21
CA ALA A 127 0.97 2.28 2.85
C ALA A 127 0.42 0.90 2.44
N THR A 128 0.94 0.26 1.38
CA THR A 128 0.58 -1.12 1.04
C THR A 128 1.06 -2.15 2.07
N SER A 129 2.10 -1.80 2.85
CA SER A 129 2.66 -2.61 3.93
C SER A 129 2.06 -2.33 5.30
N PHE A 130 1.26 -1.27 5.43
CA PHE A 130 0.56 -0.97 6.67
C PHE A 130 -0.69 -1.84 6.84
N HIS A 131 -1.01 -2.19 8.08
CA HIS A 131 -2.22 -2.93 8.41
C HIS A 131 -3.46 -2.26 7.82
N SER A 132 -4.31 -3.06 7.14
CA SER A 132 -5.54 -2.61 6.48
C SER A 132 -5.39 -1.41 5.53
N ARG A 133 -4.16 -1.14 5.05
CA ARG A 133 -3.84 0.06 4.26
C ARG A 133 -4.25 1.35 5.00
N CYS A 134 -4.08 1.37 6.33
CA CYS A 134 -4.14 2.57 7.18
C CYS A 134 -3.35 3.66 6.44
N GLY A 135 -3.93 4.82 6.11
CA GLY A 135 -3.18 5.90 5.44
C GLY A 135 -3.70 6.39 4.09
N ARG A 136 -4.56 5.64 3.40
CA ARG A 136 -5.12 6.12 2.10
C ARG A 136 -5.89 7.44 2.24
N ALA A 137 -6.60 7.64 3.35
CA ALA A 137 -7.29 8.89 3.63
C ALA A 137 -6.32 10.08 3.71
N PHE A 138 -5.17 9.91 4.37
CA PHE A 138 -4.16 10.97 4.52
C PHE A 138 -3.42 11.30 3.22
N LEU A 139 -3.36 10.36 2.25
CA LEU A 139 -2.84 10.68 0.91
C LEU A 139 -3.66 11.76 0.20
N ARG A 140 -4.95 11.91 0.55
CA ARG A 140 -5.82 12.90 -0.07
C ARG A 140 -5.28 14.32 0.08
N ALA A 141 -4.82 14.70 1.26
CA ALA A 141 -4.25 16.01 1.51
C ALA A 141 -3.00 16.26 0.64
N LEU A 142 -2.18 15.23 0.45
CA LEU A 142 -0.99 15.31 -0.40
C LEU A 142 -1.34 15.40 -1.89
N TYR A 143 -2.37 14.68 -2.35
CA TYR A 143 -2.83 14.78 -3.75
C TYR A 143 -3.53 16.11 -4.02
N HIS A 144 -4.31 16.62 -3.06
CA HIS A 144 -4.88 17.97 -3.14
C HIS A 144 -3.76 19.00 -3.28
N ARG A 145 -2.74 18.91 -2.40
CA ARG A 145 -1.55 19.76 -2.50
C ARG A 145 -0.79 19.60 -3.81
N ALA A 146 -0.71 18.38 -4.36
CA ALA A 146 -0.03 18.11 -5.61
C ALA A 146 -0.69 18.78 -6.82
N ASN A 147 -2.01 18.98 -6.77
CA ASN A 147 -2.82 19.56 -7.83
C ASN A 147 -3.16 21.04 -7.59
N ASP A 148 -2.61 21.64 -6.54
CA ASP A 148 -2.85 23.04 -6.19
C ASP A 148 -2.18 23.97 -7.20
N THR A 149 -3.00 24.59 -8.06
CA THR A 149 -2.57 25.56 -9.07
C THR A 149 -2.34 26.95 -8.49
N ASN A 150 -2.78 27.22 -7.26
CA ASN A 150 -2.67 28.53 -6.62
C ASN A 150 -1.43 28.65 -5.72
N TYR A 151 -0.49 27.70 -5.84
CA TYR A 151 0.73 27.70 -5.07
C TYR A 151 1.55 28.99 -5.27
N GLY A 152 1.76 29.75 -4.20
CA GLY A 152 2.51 31.01 -4.20
C GLY A 152 1.64 32.27 -4.10
N HIS A 153 0.32 32.15 -4.15
CA HIS A 153 -0.61 33.23 -3.85
C HIS A 153 -0.86 33.36 -2.33
N HIS A 154 -1.21 34.56 -1.86
CA HIS A 154 -1.57 34.80 -0.46
C HIS A 154 -2.77 33.91 -0.06
N GLY A 155 -2.63 33.13 1.03
CA GLY A 155 -3.67 32.21 1.52
C GLY A 155 -3.40 30.72 1.25
N ASN A 156 -2.20 30.37 0.78
CA ASN A 156 -1.84 28.99 0.48
C ASN A 156 -1.76 28.10 1.74
N ASN A 157 -2.84 27.41 2.07
CA ASN A 157 -2.93 26.55 3.25
C ASN A 157 -2.28 25.18 3.02
N ASN A 158 -1.20 24.90 3.75
CA ASN A 158 -0.48 23.63 3.71
C ASN A 158 -0.77 22.73 4.94
N ASP A 159 -1.65 23.16 5.84
CA ASP A 159 -1.83 22.56 7.15
C ASP A 159 -2.34 21.12 7.06
N GLU A 160 -3.27 20.84 6.15
CA GLU A 160 -3.77 19.48 5.90
C GLU A 160 -2.66 18.53 5.44
N ALA A 161 -1.80 19.00 4.52
CA ALA A 161 -0.70 18.20 4.02
C ALA A 161 0.35 17.98 5.12
N LEU A 162 0.66 18.98 5.94
CA LEU A 162 1.54 18.83 7.10
C LEU A 162 0.94 17.88 8.15
N ALA A 163 -0.37 17.94 8.41
CA ALA A 163 -1.07 17.01 9.29
C ALA A 163 -0.97 15.57 8.76
N ALA A 164 -1.20 15.37 7.45
CA ALA A 164 -1.00 14.08 6.81
C ALA A 164 0.45 13.59 6.93
N LEU A 165 1.44 14.46 6.76
CA LEU A 165 2.84 14.12 6.95
C LEU A 165 3.16 13.71 8.39
N ARG A 166 2.60 14.37 9.41
CA ARG A 166 2.74 13.96 10.81
C ARG A 166 2.16 12.56 11.04
N TRP A 167 0.99 12.29 10.46
CA TRP A 167 0.40 10.95 10.53
C TRP A 167 1.30 9.91 9.85
N PHE A 168 1.82 10.17 8.65
CA PHE A 168 2.73 9.26 7.97
C PHE A 168 4.05 9.08 8.73
N ARG A 169 4.54 10.13 9.38
CA ARG A 169 5.75 10.06 10.20
C ARG A 169 5.59 9.07 11.34
N TRP A 170 4.46 9.13 12.04
CA TRP A 170 4.07 8.16 13.06
C TRP A 170 3.86 6.77 12.44
N ALA A 171 3.11 6.67 11.35
CA ALA A 171 2.72 5.40 10.74
C ALA A 171 3.93 4.57 10.27
N ILE A 172 4.96 5.21 9.71
CA ILE A 172 6.20 4.53 9.28
C ILE A 172 6.90 3.82 10.46
N THR A 173 6.77 4.35 11.67
CA THR A 173 7.44 3.79 12.86
C THR A 173 6.52 2.95 13.74
N ALA A 174 5.20 3.17 13.67
CA ALA A 174 4.25 2.66 14.66
C ALA A 174 2.97 2.02 14.09
N CYS A 175 2.59 2.24 12.82
CA CYS A 175 1.41 1.52 12.29
C CYS A 175 1.76 0.02 12.23
N PRO A 176 0.88 -0.86 12.71
CA PRO A 176 1.14 -2.30 12.66
C PRO A 176 1.44 -2.77 11.23
N ARG A 177 2.33 -3.75 11.13
CA ARG A 177 2.66 -4.41 9.87
C ARG A 177 1.43 -5.09 9.29
N LYS A 178 1.37 -5.17 7.98
CA LYS A 178 0.33 -5.96 7.32
C LYS A 178 0.69 -7.44 7.41
N ILE A 179 -0.19 -8.21 8.03
CA ILE A 179 -0.11 -9.67 8.09
C ILE A 179 -1.28 -10.21 7.29
N VAL A 180 -1.00 -11.15 6.39
CA VAL A 180 -1.98 -11.91 5.63
C VAL A 180 -1.91 -13.34 6.13
N TYR A 181 -2.93 -13.78 6.85
CA TYR A 181 -3.04 -15.17 7.30
C TYR A 181 -3.46 -16.06 6.13
N LEU A 182 -2.82 -17.22 6.04
CA LEU A 182 -3.03 -18.23 5.02
C LEU A 182 -3.95 -19.36 5.49
N ASP A 183 -4.38 -19.35 6.75
CA ASP A 183 -5.29 -20.35 7.29
C ASP A 183 -6.61 -20.38 6.51
N THR A 184 -6.91 -21.56 5.96
CA THR A 184 -8.14 -21.85 5.22
C THR A 184 -9.25 -22.37 6.12
N ASN A 185 -8.96 -22.67 7.40
CA ASN A 185 -9.95 -23.17 8.35
C ASN A 185 -10.73 -22.04 9.04
N THR A 186 -10.18 -20.83 9.05
CA THR A 186 -10.92 -19.65 9.54
C THR A 186 -11.99 -19.27 8.51
N PRO A 187 -13.28 -19.19 8.89
CA PRO A 187 -14.32 -18.78 7.95
C PRO A 187 -14.01 -17.38 7.43
N HIS A 188 -13.98 -17.23 6.10
CA HIS A 188 -13.89 -15.92 5.49
C HIS A 188 -15.04 -15.06 5.97
N VAL A 189 -14.77 -13.81 6.34
CA VAL A 189 -15.83 -12.86 6.71
C VAL A 189 -15.74 -11.64 5.81
N ILE A 190 -16.89 -11.08 5.46
CA ILE A 190 -17.01 -9.87 4.64
C ILE A 190 -17.52 -8.76 5.56
N LEU A 191 -16.70 -7.73 5.76
CA LEU A 191 -17.10 -6.53 6.50
C LEU A 191 -17.36 -5.41 5.51
N TYR A 192 -18.61 -4.99 5.40
CA TYR A 192 -18.99 -3.75 4.74
C TYR A 192 -18.96 -2.63 5.77
N THR A 193 -18.37 -1.49 5.42
CA THR A 193 -18.35 -0.30 6.26
C THR A 193 -18.78 0.89 5.43
N ASP A 194 -19.62 1.75 5.99
CA ASP A 194 -19.97 3.03 5.40
C ASP A 194 -20.01 4.10 6.47
N ALA A 195 -19.85 5.36 6.09
CA ALA A 195 -19.89 6.48 7.02
C ALA A 195 -20.62 7.66 6.38
N GLU A 196 -21.47 8.30 7.18
CA GLU A 196 -22.21 9.50 6.80
C GLU A 196 -21.73 10.68 7.63
N PHE A 197 -21.67 11.85 7.00
CA PHE A 197 -21.47 13.13 7.66
C PHE A 197 -22.28 14.21 6.93
N SER A 198 -23.10 14.94 7.68
CA SER A 198 -23.97 16.00 7.18
C SER A 198 -24.12 17.12 8.21
N TYR A 199 -24.50 18.31 7.74
CA TYR A 199 -24.98 19.37 8.63
C TYR A 199 -26.50 19.34 8.66
N THR A 200 -27.04 19.58 9.84
CA THR A 200 -28.46 19.54 10.17
C THR A 200 -28.88 20.87 10.80
N GLY A 201 -30.16 21.22 10.64
CA GLY A 201 -30.72 22.51 11.01
C GLY A 201 -30.86 23.46 9.82
N ASP A 202 -31.76 24.44 9.96
CA ASP A 202 -31.90 25.57 9.04
C ASP A 202 -31.81 26.88 9.86
N PRO A 203 -30.64 27.57 9.86
CA PRO A 203 -29.43 27.29 9.09
C PRO A 203 -28.62 26.06 9.60
N PRO A 204 -27.82 25.41 8.74
CA PRO A 204 -27.07 24.19 9.02
C PRO A 204 -25.94 24.44 10.04
N THR A 205 -26.25 24.27 11.32
CA THR A 205 -25.35 24.58 12.45
C THR A 205 -24.96 23.35 13.26
N ALA A 206 -25.78 22.29 13.23
CA ALA A 206 -25.53 21.07 13.98
C ALA A 206 -24.93 19.99 13.06
N LYS A 207 -23.77 19.45 13.41
CA LYS A 207 -23.19 18.32 12.68
C LYS A 207 -23.97 17.04 13.02
N SER A 208 -24.20 16.16 12.05
CA SER A 208 -24.74 14.80 12.23
C SER A 208 -23.93 13.79 11.41
N GLY A 209 -23.73 12.60 11.94
CA GLY A 209 -22.94 11.58 11.26
C GLY A 209 -22.70 10.35 12.11
N GLY A 210 -22.22 9.31 11.46
CA GLY A 210 -22.03 8.01 12.07
C GLY A 210 -21.33 7.04 11.14
N ILE A 211 -20.83 5.97 11.73
CA ILE A 211 -20.22 4.85 11.01
C ILE A 211 -21.16 3.65 11.14
N GLY A 212 -21.52 3.06 10.01
CA GLY A 212 -22.25 1.80 9.95
C GLY A 212 -21.34 0.69 9.45
N ALA A 213 -21.53 -0.53 9.94
CA ALA A 213 -20.90 -1.68 9.33
C ALA A 213 -21.76 -2.95 9.44
N VAL A 214 -21.57 -3.82 8.46
CA VAL A 214 -22.29 -5.07 8.28
C VAL A 214 -21.26 -6.19 8.10
N LEU A 215 -21.22 -7.13 9.04
CA LEU A 215 -20.40 -8.33 8.98
C LEU A 215 -21.25 -9.49 8.46
N ALA A 216 -20.91 -9.98 7.28
CA ALA A 216 -21.50 -11.16 6.67
C ALA A 216 -20.50 -12.32 6.72
N ILE A 217 -20.96 -13.48 7.16
CA ILE A 217 -20.19 -14.73 7.14
C ILE A 217 -20.81 -15.59 6.03
N PRO A 218 -20.07 -15.95 4.96
CA PRO A 218 -20.56 -16.83 3.90
C PRO A 218 -21.11 -18.13 4.49
N ASN A 219 -22.23 -18.61 3.95
CA ASN A 219 -22.95 -19.80 4.41
C ASN A 219 -23.55 -19.71 5.83
N HIS A 220 -23.49 -18.55 6.47
CA HIS A 220 -24.18 -18.28 7.73
C HIS A 220 -25.48 -17.50 7.46
N GLN A 221 -26.59 -17.90 8.08
CA GLN A 221 -27.89 -17.23 7.86
C GLN A 221 -27.99 -15.87 8.53
N ARG A 222 -27.16 -15.63 9.56
CA ARG A 222 -27.18 -14.37 10.33
C ARG A 222 -26.14 -13.39 9.79
N VAL A 223 -26.56 -12.14 9.66
CA VAL A 223 -25.69 -10.98 9.41
C VAL A 223 -25.61 -10.18 10.71
N PHE A 224 -24.43 -9.62 11.01
CA PHE A 224 -24.24 -8.78 12.19
C PHE A 224 -24.09 -7.32 11.75
N CYS A 225 -24.88 -6.44 12.34
CA CYS A 225 -24.84 -5.00 12.05
C CYS A 225 -24.30 -4.26 13.26
N LEU A 226 -23.48 -3.24 13.02
CA LEU A 226 -23.04 -2.29 14.02
C LEU A 226 -23.27 -0.87 13.51
N SER A 227 -23.60 0.03 14.42
CA SER A 227 -23.60 1.46 14.20
C SER A 227 -22.82 2.11 15.33
N TRP A 228 -22.09 3.16 15.00
CA TRP A 228 -21.29 3.89 15.97
C TRP A 228 -21.38 5.39 15.70
N SER A 229 -21.77 6.13 16.73
CA SER A 229 -21.66 7.59 16.77
C SER A 229 -20.24 7.97 17.12
N LEU A 230 -19.63 8.87 16.35
CA LEU A 230 -18.27 9.32 16.62
C LEU A 230 -18.22 10.08 17.97
N PRO A 231 -17.11 9.94 18.72
CA PRO A 231 -16.82 10.83 19.85
C PRO A 231 -16.88 12.31 19.45
N ALA A 232 -17.42 13.16 20.32
CA ALA A 232 -17.68 14.58 20.02
C ALA A 232 -16.42 15.34 19.60
N ASP A 233 -15.27 15.07 20.21
CA ASP A 233 -13.97 15.68 19.87
C ASP A 233 -13.53 15.37 18.44
N VAL A 234 -13.69 14.12 17.99
CA VAL A 234 -13.41 13.72 16.61
C VAL A 234 -14.43 14.36 15.68
N PHE A 235 -15.69 14.36 16.08
CA PHE A 235 -16.80 14.84 15.27
C PHE A 235 -16.75 16.36 15.04
N ASP A 236 -16.36 17.12 16.06
CA ASP A 236 -16.18 18.57 15.99
C ASP A 236 -15.00 18.96 15.09
N SER A 237 -14.01 18.08 14.94
CA SER A 237 -12.88 18.29 14.03
C SER A 237 -13.21 18.10 12.55
N LEU A 238 -14.37 17.53 12.21
CA LEU A 238 -14.78 17.28 10.82
C LEU A 238 -15.36 18.54 10.17
N GLU A 239 -14.89 18.90 8.99
CA GLU A 239 -15.40 20.04 8.21
C GLU A 239 -16.25 19.59 7.01
N GLN A 240 -17.19 20.44 6.56
CA GLN A 240 -18.02 20.12 5.39
C GLN A 240 -17.17 20.11 4.12
N ARG A 241 -17.34 19.07 3.31
CA ARG A 241 -16.79 19.03 1.96
C ARG A 241 -17.46 20.07 1.07
N GLN A 242 -16.68 20.75 0.23
CA GLN A 242 -17.21 21.49 -0.93
C GLN A 242 -17.40 20.59 -2.17
N THR A 243 -16.74 19.43 -2.27
CA THR A 243 -16.88 18.50 -3.41
C THR A 243 -16.72 17.03 -3.00
N ASP A 244 -17.64 16.18 -3.49
CA ASP A 244 -17.66 14.73 -3.23
C ASP A 244 -16.89 13.87 -4.22
N ILE A 245 -16.50 14.44 -5.36
CA ILE A 245 -15.90 13.70 -6.48
C ILE A 245 -14.41 14.00 -6.57
N HIS A 246 -13.58 12.96 -6.43
CA HIS A 246 -12.29 12.94 -7.11
C HIS A 246 -12.50 12.30 -8.48
N PRO A 247 -12.01 12.89 -9.58
CA PRO A 247 -11.79 12.13 -10.79
C PRO A 247 -10.66 11.14 -10.49
N LEU A 248 -11.04 9.92 -10.13
CA LEU A 248 -10.14 8.77 -10.12
C LEU A 248 -10.30 8.06 -11.46
N GLU A 249 -9.57 8.54 -12.47
CA GLU A 249 -8.96 7.75 -13.55
C GLU A 249 -7.61 8.37 -13.94
#